data_AF-A0A497GV11-F1
#
_entry.id   AF-A0A497GV11-F1
#
_cell.length_a   1.000
_cell.length_b   1.000
_cell.length_c   1.000
_cell.angle_alpha   90.00
_cell.angle_beta   90.00
_cell.angle_gamma   90.00
#
_symmetry.space_group_name_H-M   'P 1'
#
loop_
_entity.id
_entity.type
_entity.pdbx_description
1 polymer ?
#
loop_
_entity_poly.entity_id
_entity_poly.type
_entity_poly.pdbx_seq_one_letter_code
_entity_poly.pdbx_strand_id
1 'polypeptide(L)'
;MGADKKLFLGIDIGGTNTKVGVFDPHGELLGFAEGDTPAEGGVEAEMGLLGEILDFLQVSPEQFCAIGVGVPGPVDKDGVAHSPPNLKGWGVVDLGKVLSEYLNFPREKIAIGNDANFAAL
;
A
#
# COMPACT_ATOMS: atom_id res chain seq x y z
N MET A 1 17.07 17.09 -12.90
CA MET A 1 16.84 18.08 -11.83
C MET A 1 15.45 18.65 -12.05
N GLY A 2 14.44 18.07 -11.41
CA GLY A 2 13.04 18.48 -11.56
C GLY A 2 12.33 18.21 -10.24
N ALA A 3 11.95 19.30 -9.59
CA ALA A 3 11.20 19.46 -8.33
C ALA A 3 10.92 18.20 -7.51
N ASP A 4 11.24 18.28 -6.21
CA ASP A 4 10.65 17.51 -5.11
C ASP A 4 9.11 17.53 -5.24
N LYS A 5 8.53 16.68 -6.08
CA LYS A 5 7.09 16.53 -6.19
C LYS A 5 6.69 15.81 -4.92
N LYS A 6 6.02 16.52 -4.02
CA LYS A 6 5.47 15.96 -2.81
C LYS A 6 4.24 15.12 -3.16
N LEU A 7 4.43 13.92 -3.69
CA LEU A 7 3.32 13.02 -3.99
C LEU A 7 3.01 12.15 -2.79
N PHE A 8 1.82 11.57 -2.79
CA PHE A 8 1.36 10.61 -1.79
C PHE A 8 0.88 9.36 -2.52
N LEU A 9 1.19 8.20 -1.96
CA LEU A 9 0.72 6.91 -2.47
C LEU A 9 -0.34 6.36 -1.51
N GLY A 10 -1.53 6.08 -2.02
CA GLY A 10 -2.56 5.32 -1.32
C GLY A 10 -2.62 3.90 -1.88
N ILE A 11 -2.61 2.90 -1.00
CA ILE A 11 -2.76 1.49 -1.34
C ILE A 11 -3.95 0.95 -0.56
N ASP A 12 -4.88 0.27 -1.22
CA ASP A 12 -6.05 -0.39 -0.63
C ASP A 12 -5.98 -1.87 -1.02
N ILE A 13 -5.62 -2.74 -0.08
CA ILE A 13 -5.42 -4.17 -0.30
C ILE A 13 -6.71 -4.90 0.08
N GLY A 14 -7.58 -5.18 -0.87
CA GLY A 14 -8.81 -5.95 -0.64
C GLY A 14 -8.61 -7.47 -0.75
N GLY A 15 -9.65 -8.25 -0.44
CA GLY A 15 -9.63 -9.71 -0.68
C GLY A 15 -9.85 -10.13 -2.14
N THR A 16 -9.95 -9.16 -3.05
CA THR A 16 -10.28 -9.41 -4.47
C THR A 16 -9.48 -8.50 -5.36
N ASN A 17 -9.41 -7.21 -5.05
CA ASN A 17 -8.62 -6.24 -5.79
C ASN A 17 -7.70 -5.48 -4.85
N THR A 18 -6.50 -5.20 -5.31
CA THR A 18 -5.61 -4.20 -4.75
C THR A 18 -5.65 -2.96 -5.62
N LYS A 19 -5.89 -1.80 -4.99
CA LYS A 19 -6.01 -0.51 -5.66
C LYS A 19 -4.88 0.41 -5.22
N VAL A 20 -4.35 1.19 -6.17
CA VAL A 20 -3.28 2.15 -5.92
C VAL A 20 -3.66 3.50 -6.51
N GLY A 21 -3.57 4.54 -5.68
CA GLY A 21 -3.80 5.92 -6.07
C GLY A 21 -2.56 6.79 -5.82
N VAL A 22 -2.25 7.66 -6.76
CA VAL A 22 -1.21 8.69 -6.64
C VAL A 22 -1.87 10.03 -6.47
N PHE A 23 -1.52 10.75 -5.40
CA PHE A 23 -2.14 12.01 -5.02
C PHE A 23 -1.11 13.13 -4.90
N ASP A 24 -1.58 14.36 -5.12
CA ASP A 24 -0.82 15.56 -4.82
C ASP A 24 -1.03 16.02 -3.34
N PRO A 25 -0.33 17.08 -2.87
CA PRO A 25 -0.52 17.62 -1.52
C PRO A 25 -1.90 18.20 -1.21
N HIS A 26 -2.72 18.46 -2.23
CA HIS A 26 -4.08 18.96 -2.08
C HIS A 26 -5.11 17.82 -2.03
N GLY A 27 -4.66 16.57 -2.19
CA GLY A 27 -5.53 15.38 -2.21
C GLY A 27 -6.13 15.11 -3.58
N GLU A 28 -5.65 15.76 -4.65
CA GLU A 28 -6.11 15.49 -6.01
C GLU A 28 -5.51 14.17 -6.52
N LEU A 29 -6.36 13.31 -7.08
CA LEU A 29 -5.95 12.04 -7.68
C LEU A 29 -5.30 12.30 -9.04
N LEU A 30 -4.00 12.03 -9.14
CA LEU A 30 -3.18 12.20 -10.35
C LEU A 30 -3.09 10.92 -11.19
N GLY A 31 -3.24 9.76 -10.56
CA GLY A 31 -3.14 8.47 -11.21
C GLY A 31 -3.77 7.37 -10.36
N PHE A 32 -4.34 6.38 -11.04
CA PHE A 32 -5.00 5.24 -10.40
C PHE A 32 -4.83 3.99 -11.24
N ALA A 33 -4.57 2.87 -10.58
CA ALA A 33 -4.57 1.55 -11.17
C ALA A 33 -4.96 0.51 -10.12
N GLU A 34 -5.46 -0.63 -10.58
CA GLU A 34 -5.85 -1.75 -9.73
C GLU A 34 -5.48 -3.06 -10.42
N GLY A 35 -5.40 -4.13 -9.62
CA GLY A 35 -5.25 -5.49 -10.12
C GLY A 35 -5.85 -6.50 -9.15
N ASP A 36 -6.02 -7.73 -9.64
CA ASP A 36 -6.59 -8.82 -8.85
C ASP A 36 -5.63 -9.22 -7.73
N THR A 37 -6.08 -9.15 -6.48
CA THR A 37 -5.31 -9.58 -5.32
C THR A 37 -4.94 -11.05 -5.46
N PRO A 38 -3.65 -11.44 -5.34
CA PRO A 38 -3.23 -12.80 -5.56
C PRO A 38 -3.93 -13.80 -4.62
N ALA A 39 -4.49 -14.85 -5.20
CA ALA A 39 -5.15 -15.91 -4.43
C ALA A 39 -4.14 -16.85 -3.72
N GLU A 40 -2.88 -16.85 -4.18
CA GLU A 40 -1.78 -17.69 -3.71
C GLU A 40 -0.48 -16.87 -3.64
N GLY A 41 0.54 -17.37 -2.95
CA GLY A 41 1.84 -16.70 -2.80
C GLY A 41 1.89 -15.61 -1.70
N GLY A 42 0.76 -15.30 -1.08
CA GLY A 42 0.68 -14.45 0.11
C GLY A 42 1.27 -13.05 -0.13
N VAL A 43 1.97 -12.53 0.88
CA VAL A 43 2.53 -11.16 0.87
C VAL A 43 3.55 -10.96 -0.24
N GLU A 44 4.34 -11.98 -0.60
CA GLU A 44 5.35 -11.86 -1.66
C GLU A 44 4.70 -11.63 -3.03
N ALA A 45 3.62 -12.36 -3.32
CA ALA A 45 2.85 -12.16 -4.54
C ALA A 45 2.17 -10.78 -4.56
N GLU A 46 1.67 -10.32 -3.40
CA GLU A 46 1.10 -8.97 -3.27
C GLU A 46 2.13 -7.88 -3.59
N MET A 47 3.38 -8.03 -3.14
CA MET A 47 4.45 -7.08 -3.48
C MET A 47 4.77 -7.13 -4.97
N GLY A 48 4.73 -8.31 -5.60
CA GLY A 48 4.85 -8.45 -7.05
C GLY A 48 3.79 -7.63 -7.81
N LEU A 49 2.51 -7.78 -7.43
CA LEU A 49 1.41 -7.01 -7.99
C LEU A 49 1.61 -5.50 -7.79
N LEU A 50 2.02 -5.08 -6.59
CA LEU A 50 2.29 -3.68 -6.30
C LEU A 50 3.38 -3.11 -7.23
N GLY A 51 4.46 -3.86 -7.47
CA GLY A 51 5.52 -3.48 -8.42
C GLY A 51 4.98 -3.27 -9.83
N GLU A 52 4.16 -4.21 -10.34
CA GLU A 52 3.53 -4.09 -11.67
C GLU A 52 2.63 -2.85 -11.79
N ILE A 53 1.87 -2.55 -10.73
CA ILE A 53 1.00 -1.36 -10.70
C ILE A 53 1.83 -0.06 -10.70
N LEU A 54 2.90 0.02 -9.91
CA LEU A 54 3.76 1.20 -9.86
C LEU A 54 4.46 1.43 -11.22
N ASP A 55 4.92 0.37 -11.87
CA ASP A 55 5.49 0.41 -13.22
C ASP A 55 4.46 0.90 -14.25
N PHE A 56 3.22 0.39 -14.18
CA PHE A 56 2.12 0.83 -15.05
C PHE A 56 1.80 2.32 -14.86
N LEU A 57 1.79 2.80 -13.62
CA LEU A 57 1.59 4.21 -13.26
C LEU A 57 2.80 5.10 -13.58
N GLN A 58 3.94 4.51 -13.97
CA GLN A 58 5.20 5.19 -14.27
C GLN A 58 5.70 6.07 -13.11
N VAL A 59 5.58 5.54 -11.89
CA VAL A 59 6.00 6.22 -10.66
C VAL A 59 7.06 5.42 -9.91
N SER A 60 7.99 6.11 -9.25
CA SER A 60 8.98 5.51 -8.37
C SER A 60 8.75 5.89 -6.90
N PRO A 61 9.11 5.03 -5.94
CA PRO A 61 8.95 5.30 -4.51
C PRO A 61 9.58 6.63 -4.03
N GLU A 62 10.67 7.05 -4.68
CA GLU A 62 11.42 8.28 -4.39
C GLU A 62 10.60 9.55 -4.60
N GLN A 63 9.50 9.47 -5.36
CA GLN A 63 8.60 10.60 -5.61
C GLN A 63 7.60 10.82 -4.47
N PHE A 64 7.45 9.88 -3.54
CA PHE A 64 6.44 9.96 -2.49
C PHE A 64 7.00 10.56 -1.19
N CYS A 65 6.21 11.41 -0.56
CA CYS A 65 6.47 11.93 0.78
C CYS A 65 6.00 10.98 1.88
N ALA A 66 4.91 10.25 1.61
CA ALA A 66 4.34 9.27 2.51
C ALA A 66 3.52 8.25 1.71
N ILE A 67 3.34 7.08 2.33
CA ILE A 67 2.51 5.99 1.82
C ILE A 67 1.45 5.67 2.87
N GLY A 68 0.19 5.63 2.46
CA GLY A 68 -0.93 5.17 3.27
C GLY A 68 -1.43 3.83 2.74
N VAL A 69 -1.70 2.87 3.64
CA VAL A 69 -2.14 1.52 3.30
C VAL A 69 -3.38 1.13 4.09
N GLY A 70 -4.43 0.74 3.38
CA GLY A 70 -5.61 0.04 3.88
C GLY A 70 -5.44 -1.47 3.70
N VAL A 71 -5.75 -2.24 4.73
CA VAL A 71 -5.73 -3.72 4.69
C VAL A 71 -6.84 -4.30 5.59
N PRO A 72 -7.52 -5.38 5.19
CA PRO A 72 -8.60 -5.96 5.98
C PRO A 72 -8.08 -6.57 7.28
N GLY A 73 -8.93 -6.55 8.30
CA GLY A 73 -8.67 -7.21 9.57
C GLY A 73 -7.80 -6.39 10.53
N PRO A 74 -7.54 -6.92 11.73
CA PRO A 74 -6.90 -6.15 12.79
C PRO A 74 -5.48 -5.72 12.42
N VAL A 75 -5.23 -4.41 12.49
CA VAL A 75 -3.91 -3.79 12.38
C VAL A 75 -3.57 -3.18 13.74
N ASP A 76 -2.40 -3.48 14.28
CA ASP A 76 -1.96 -2.85 15.53
C ASP A 76 -1.30 -1.48 15.29
N LYS A 77 -0.98 -0.78 16.39
CA LYS A 77 -0.36 0.56 16.34
C LYS A 77 1.00 0.58 15.63
N ASP A 78 1.64 -0.57 15.52
CA ASP A 78 2.95 -0.69 14.90
C ASP A 78 2.79 -1.02 13.41
N GLY A 79 1.58 -1.20 12.88
CA GLY A 79 1.33 -1.49 11.46
C GLY A 79 1.44 -2.97 11.11
N VAL A 80 1.35 -3.85 12.11
CA VAL A 80 1.31 -5.30 11.90
C VAL A 80 -0.13 -5.73 11.61
N ALA A 81 -0.34 -6.40 10.48
CA ALA A 81 -1.61 -7.01 10.10
C ALA A 81 -1.70 -8.42 10.70
N HIS A 82 -2.73 -8.67 11.52
CA HIS A 82 -2.90 -9.92 12.26
C HIS A 82 -3.82 -10.89 11.51
N SER A 83 -3.25 -11.63 10.55
CA SER A 83 -3.93 -12.65 9.74
C SER A 83 -5.26 -12.16 9.14
N PRO A 84 -5.19 -11.30 8.11
CA PRO A 84 -6.35 -10.75 7.43
C PRO A 84 -7.28 -11.88 6.95
N PRO A 85 -8.57 -11.90 7.34
CA PRO A 85 -9.45 -13.05 7.11
C PRO A 85 -9.71 -13.32 5.62
N ASN A 86 -9.55 -12.30 4.79
CA ASN A 86 -9.86 -12.35 3.37
C ASN A 86 -8.60 -12.35 2.47
N LEU A 87 -7.39 -12.35 3.04
CA LEU A 87 -6.14 -12.44 2.28
C LEU A 87 -5.54 -13.83 2.43
N LYS A 88 -5.70 -14.66 1.41
CA LYS A 88 -5.25 -16.06 1.43
C LYS A 88 -3.71 -16.13 1.49
N GLY A 89 -3.19 -17.00 2.34
CA GLY A 89 -1.74 -17.16 2.53
C GLY A 89 -1.11 -16.10 3.43
N TRP A 90 -1.89 -15.20 4.03
CA TRP A 90 -1.38 -14.21 4.98
C TRP A 90 -1.46 -14.72 6.43
N GLY A 91 -0.32 -14.68 7.11
CA GLY A 91 -0.21 -14.88 8.55
C GLY A 91 -0.23 -13.56 9.32
N VAL A 92 0.51 -13.50 10.42
CA VAL A 92 0.86 -12.21 11.06
C VAL A 92 1.98 -11.58 10.26
N VAL A 93 1.78 -10.35 9.78
CA VAL A 93 2.70 -9.68 8.85
C VAL A 93 2.99 -8.27 9.35
N ASP A 94 4.25 -7.94 9.58
CA ASP A 94 4.69 -6.55 9.73
C ASP A 94 4.72 -5.88 8.35
N LEU A 95 3.54 -5.50 7.88
CA LEU A 95 3.35 -5.00 6.51
C LEU A 95 4.15 -3.72 6.27
N GLY A 96 4.32 -2.89 7.31
CA GLY A 96 5.11 -1.68 7.19
C GLY A 96 6.58 -1.99 6.96
N LYS A 97 7.13 -2.98 7.67
CA LYS A 97 8.51 -3.42 7.44
C LYS A 97 8.67 -4.00 6.04
N VAL A 98 7.75 -4.87 5.61
CA VAL A 98 7.78 -5.47 4.27
C VAL A 98 7.78 -4.40 3.19
N LEU A 99 6.87 -3.43 3.25
CA LEU A 99 6.80 -2.33 2.28
C LEU A 99 8.04 -1.43 2.31
N SER A 100 8.56 -1.15 3.50
CA SER A 100 9.79 -0.36 3.67
C SER A 100 10.98 -1.03 2.97
N GLU A 101 11.16 -2.33 3.17
CA GLU A 101 12.22 -3.11 2.55
C GLU A 101 12.00 -3.25 1.03
N TYR A 102 10.78 -3.56 0.59
CA TYR A 102 10.43 -3.76 -0.82
C TYR A 102 10.59 -2.48 -1.65
N LEU A 103 10.10 -1.34 -1.14
CA LEU A 103 10.12 -0.06 -1.84
C LEU A 103 11.39 0.75 -1.57
N ASN A 104 12.31 0.26 -0.72
CA ASN A 104 13.44 1.02 -0.18
C ASN A 104 12.98 2.40 0.37
N PHE A 105 11.92 2.39 1.18
CA PHE A 105 11.23 3.60 1.64
C PHE A 105 11.25 3.70 3.18
N PRO A 106 11.38 4.91 3.78
CA PRO A 106 11.47 5.04 5.23
C PRO A 106 10.19 4.55 5.93
N ARG A 107 10.36 3.60 6.86
CA ARG A 107 9.28 2.93 7.58
C ARG A 107 8.34 3.90 8.31
N GLU A 108 8.88 4.97 8.87
CA GLU A 108 8.14 6.01 9.60
C GLU A 108 7.22 6.86 8.71
N LYS A 109 7.39 6.76 7.39
CA LYS A 109 6.55 7.43 6.39
C LYS A 109 5.48 6.51 5.79
N ILE A 110 5.36 5.29 6.32
CA ILE A 110 4.35 4.30 5.92
C ILE A 110 3.32 4.19 7.03
N ALA A 111 2.10 4.65 6.77
CA ALA A 111 0.97 4.51 7.67
C ALA A 111 0.10 3.34 7.21
N ILE A 112 -0.29 2.48 8.15
CA ILE A 112 -1.10 1.30 7.86
C ILE A 112 -2.32 1.32 8.77
N GLY A 113 -3.50 1.12 8.19
CA GLY A 113 -4.76 1.04 8.90
C GLY A 113 -5.66 -0.03 8.31
N ASN A 114 -6.65 -0.43 9.09
CA ASN A 114 -7.76 -1.22 8.58
C ASN A 114 -8.77 -0.31 7.87
N ASP A 115 -9.36 -0.78 6.77
CA ASP A 115 -10.43 -0.12 5.99
C ASP A 115 -11.56 0.45 6.85
N ALA A 116 -11.83 -0.12 8.02
CA ALA A 116 -12.81 0.42 8.99
C ALA A 116 -12.43 1.79 9.59
N ASN A 117 -11.15 2.16 9.61
CA ASN A 117 -10.66 3.46 10.11
C ASN A 117 -10.73 4.56 9.06
N PHE A 118 -10.73 4.24 7.76
CA PHE A 118 -10.79 5.24 6.68
C PHE A 118 -12.20 5.60 6.25
N ALA A 119 -13.20 4.74 6.50
CA ALA A 119 -14.61 5.07 6.28
C ALA A 119 -15.20 6.06 7.33
N ALA A 120 -14.43 6.39 8.38
CA ALA A 120 -14.87 7.21 9.50
C ALA A 120 -14.20 8.60 9.58
N LEU A 121 -13.39 8.99 8.58
CA LEU A 121 -12.69 10.28 8.52
C LEU A 121 -13.22 11.17 7.39
#